data_AF-A0A2T4X7U0-F1
#
_entry.id   AF-A0A2T4X7U0-F1
#
_cell.length_a   1.000
_cell.length_b   1.000
_cell.length_c   1.000
_cell.angle_alpha   90.00
_cell.angle_beta   90.00
_cell.angle_gamma   90.00
#
_symmetry.space_group_name_H-M   'P 1'
#
loop_
_entity.id
_entity.type
_entity.pdbx_description
1 polymer ?
#
loop_
_entity_poly.entity_id
_entity_poly.type
_entity_poly.pdbx_seq_one_letter_code
_entity_poly.pdbx_strand_id
1 'polypeptide(L)'
;MQPNSSLARRYHWNSNALESFTQEPHTAICGDHQGEIINLVHKKALPTQDGILAIAKERPEVILQGIAHLKLPVQYGVKEKDIDLKRLGSILWLAQENEVQRFDELLLLKGLGPRTLQSLILVSEVIHGTASRFSDPARFSFAHGSKGGNPFPVPTKVYDEVIVTLKKSVERAKIGETDKNQAIKKLTELAQKAEENFTPNNNLEGYLQQENATAWKYGGRTIKGFAQPAEKPEMGGSEG
;
A
#
# COMPACT_ATOMS: atom_id res chain seq x y z
N MET A 1 12.80 13.40 -9.53
CA MET A 1 12.58 12.80 -10.86
C MET A 1 11.74 11.55 -10.67
N GLN A 2 10.56 11.45 -11.29
CA GLN A 2 9.78 10.19 -11.30
C GLN A 2 10.16 9.41 -12.57
N PRO A 3 10.59 8.13 -12.50
CA PRO A 3 11.11 7.42 -13.68
C PRO A 3 10.06 6.98 -14.71
N ASN A 4 8.77 7.00 -14.38
CA ASN A 4 7.74 6.28 -15.15
C ASN A 4 6.71 7.16 -15.87
N SER A 5 6.86 8.48 -15.86
CA SER A 5 6.11 9.35 -16.76
C SER A 5 7.09 9.97 -17.74
N SER A 6 6.86 9.81 -19.05
CA SER A 6 7.57 10.58 -20.09
C SER A 6 7.27 12.09 -20.02
N LEU A 7 6.89 12.60 -18.84
CA LEU A 7 6.73 13.99 -18.52
C LEU A 7 7.98 14.42 -17.77
N ALA A 8 9.00 14.81 -18.53
CA ALA A 8 10.03 15.68 -18.00
C ALA A 8 9.35 17.02 -17.64
N ARG A 9 9.25 17.36 -16.35
CA ARG A 9 8.93 18.74 -15.96
C ARG A 9 10.06 19.63 -16.43
N ARG A 10 9.91 20.20 -17.62
CA ARG A 10 10.80 21.22 -18.16
C ARG A 10 10.46 22.52 -17.46
N TYR A 11 11.19 22.83 -16.42
CA TYR A 11 11.15 24.16 -15.83
C TYR A 11 11.94 25.10 -16.74
N HIS A 12 11.23 25.97 -17.46
CA HIS A 12 11.84 27.13 -18.10
C HIS A 12 11.87 28.24 -17.05
N TRP A 13 13.06 28.61 -16.58
CA TRP A 13 13.27 29.66 -15.57
C TRP A 13 13.70 30.98 -16.20
N ASN A 14 13.08 31.33 -17.33
CA ASN A 14 13.28 32.66 -17.92
C ASN A 14 12.01 33.48 -17.68
N SER A 15 11.99 34.21 -16.56
CA SER A 15 10.96 35.19 -16.23
C SER A 15 11.66 36.48 -15.88
N ASN A 16 11.39 37.54 -16.66
CA ASN A 16 11.94 38.87 -16.44
C ASN A 16 11.51 39.49 -15.09
N ALA A 17 10.52 38.89 -14.41
CA ALA A 17 9.98 39.34 -13.12
C ALA A 17 10.44 38.48 -11.93
N LEU A 18 11.33 37.49 -12.15
CA LEU A 18 11.81 36.62 -11.07
C LEU A 18 12.99 37.27 -10.34
N GLU A 19 12.77 37.66 -9.08
CA GLU A 19 13.81 38.28 -8.24
C GLU A 19 14.58 37.25 -7.38
N SER A 20 13.91 36.17 -6.96
CA SER A 20 14.50 35.13 -6.12
C SER A 20 13.92 33.75 -6.43
N PHE A 21 14.78 32.75 -6.44
CA PHE A 21 14.38 31.34 -6.61
C PHE A 21 13.85 30.72 -5.31
N THR A 22 14.14 31.33 -4.16
CA THR A 22 13.83 30.78 -2.83
C THR A 22 12.79 31.61 -2.07
N GLN A 23 12.35 32.73 -2.64
CA GLN A 23 11.36 33.61 -2.04
C GLN A 23 10.35 34.06 -3.09
N GLU A 24 9.10 33.62 -2.93
CA GLU A 24 7.96 33.89 -3.82
C GLU A 24 8.29 33.80 -5.32
N PRO A 25 8.94 32.71 -5.81
CA PRO A 25 9.35 32.61 -7.21
C PRO A 25 8.18 32.44 -8.20
N HIS A 26 6.95 32.33 -7.68
CA HIS A 26 5.75 32.03 -8.44
C HIS A 26 4.67 33.06 -8.13
N THR A 27 3.83 33.37 -9.12
CA THR A 27 2.65 34.24 -8.91
C THR A 27 1.52 33.51 -8.18
N ALA A 28 1.38 32.19 -8.42
CA ALA A 28 0.40 31.33 -7.77
C ALA A 28 0.82 29.85 -7.86
N ILE A 29 0.31 29.03 -6.93
CA ILE A 29 0.37 27.56 -7.00
C ILE A 29 -1.06 27.07 -7.23
N CYS A 30 -1.30 26.41 -8.36
CA CYS A 30 -2.58 25.78 -8.67
C CYS A 30 -2.43 24.26 -8.65
N GLY A 31 -3.37 23.59 -7.98
CA GLY A 31 -3.43 22.15 -7.89
C GLY A 31 -4.54 21.72 -6.94
N ASP A 32 -4.88 20.45 -6.98
CA ASP A 32 -5.88 19.88 -6.07
C ASP A 32 -5.38 19.97 -4.61
N HIS A 33 -6.24 20.37 -3.68
CA HIS A 33 -5.88 20.52 -2.27
C HIS A 33 -5.48 19.18 -1.65
N GLN A 34 -4.24 19.07 -1.16
CA GLN A 34 -3.67 17.84 -0.58
C GLN A 34 -3.53 17.92 0.97
N GLY A 35 -4.25 18.84 1.63
CA GLY A 35 -4.13 19.08 3.07
C GLY A 35 -3.22 20.26 3.41
N GLU A 36 -2.69 20.29 4.62
CA GLU A 36 -1.72 21.32 5.03
C GLU A 36 -0.40 21.11 4.28
N ILE A 37 -0.02 22.11 3.48
CA ILE A 37 1.19 22.09 2.66
C ILE A 37 2.19 23.08 3.23
N ILE A 38 3.42 22.61 3.47
CA ILE A 38 4.52 23.47 3.90
C ILE A 38 5.07 24.22 2.69
N ASN A 39 4.85 25.54 2.64
CA ASN A 39 5.43 26.41 1.62
C ASN A 39 6.74 27.02 2.11
N LEU A 40 7.86 26.35 1.82
CA LEU A 40 9.19 26.84 2.21
C LEU A 40 9.64 28.06 1.41
N VAL A 41 9.04 28.41 0.27
CA VAL A 41 9.43 29.60 -0.51
C VAL A 41 8.55 30.82 -0.21
N HIS A 42 7.60 30.71 0.73
CA HIS A 42 6.81 31.86 1.14
C HIS A 42 7.69 32.90 1.84
N LYS A 43 7.40 34.20 1.68
CA LYS A 43 8.18 35.30 2.29
C LYS A 43 8.33 35.22 3.82
N LYS A 44 7.41 34.54 4.50
CA LYS A 44 7.47 34.30 5.97
C LYS A 44 8.24 33.03 6.37
N ALA A 45 8.70 32.23 5.41
CA ALA A 45 9.38 30.96 5.67
C ALA A 45 10.89 31.12 5.94
N LEU A 46 11.43 32.34 5.82
CA LEU A 46 12.86 32.61 6.03
C LEU A 46 13.41 32.06 7.35
N PRO A 47 12.74 32.24 8.52
CA PRO A 47 13.23 31.66 9.78
C PRO A 47 13.30 30.11 9.75
N THR A 48 12.39 29.47 9.02
CA THR A 48 12.39 28.01 8.86
C THR A 48 13.51 27.55 7.93
N GLN A 49 13.76 28.28 6.83
CA GLN A 49 14.90 28.02 5.95
C GLN A 49 16.22 28.15 6.73
N ASP A 50 16.37 29.21 7.52
CA ASP A 50 17.53 29.45 8.36
C ASP A 50 17.71 28.36 9.41
N GLY A 51 16.63 27.91 10.04
CA GLY A 51 16.65 26.79 10.99
C GLY A 51 17.10 25.47 10.35
N ILE A 52 16.63 25.17 9.14
CA ILE A 52 17.06 23.98 8.38
C ILE A 52 18.57 24.06 8.08
N LEU A 53 19.05 25.23 7.64
CA LEU A 53 20.47 25.45 7.35
C LEU A 53 21.32 25.42 8.62
N ALA A 54 20.80 25.91 9.75
CA ALA A 54 21.46 25.86 11.05
C ALA A 54 21.65 24.39 11.48
N ILE A 55 20.60 23.58 11.42
CA ILE A 55 20.69 22.14 11.72
C ILE A 55 21.67 21.44 10.77
N ALA A 56 21.62 21.75 9.47
CA ALA A 56 22.53 21.13 8.49
C ALA A 56 24.01 21.49 8.71
N LYS A 57 24.28 22.65 9.31
CA LYS A 57 25.63 23.12 9.68
C LYS A 57 26.03 22.76 11.10
N GLU A 58 25.12 22.20 11.88
CA GLU A 58 25.35 21.88 13.28
C GLU A 58 26.31 20.70 13.41
N ARG A 59 27.02 20.66 14.54
CA ARG A 59 27.92 19.55 14.85
C ARG A 59 27.12 18.27 15.09
N PRO A 60 27.48 17.13 14.46
CA PRO A 60 26.76 15.87 14.62
C PRO A 60 26.55 15.46 16.08
N GLU A 61 27.48 15.79 16.97
CA GLU A 61 27.40 15.49 18.40
C GLU A 61 26.20 16.17 19.09
N VAL A 62 25.85 17.39 18.69
CA VAL A 62 24.72 18.15 19.22
C VAL A 62 23.40 17.58 18.70
N ILE A 63 23.35 17.21 17.42
CA ILE A 63 22.18 16.55 16.81
C ILE A 63 21.93 15.19 17.48
N LEU A 64 22.98 14.41 17.70
CA LEU A 64 22.90 13.08 18.34
C LEU A 64 22.39 13.15 19.78
N GLN A 65 22.76 14.19 20.54
CA GLN A 65 22.16 14.45 21.87
C GLN A 65 20.66 14.71 21.76
N GLY A 66 20.21 15.49 20.76
CA GLY A 66 18.78 15.72 20.50
C GLY A 66 18.01 14.46 20.10
N ILE A 67 18.62 13.58 19.29
CA ILE A 67 18.02 12.31 18.86
C ILE A 67 17.74 11.38 20.06
N ALA A 68 18.58 11.40 21.10
CA ALA A 68 18.37 10.61 22.31
C ALA A 68 17.08 10.98 23.07
N HIS A 69 16.55 12.18 22.85
CA HIS A 69 15.30 12.65 23.43
C HIS A 69 14.09 12.43 22.51
N LEU A 70 14.32 11.95 21.28
CA LEU A 70 13.27 11.70 20.29
C LEU A 70 12.53 10.40 20.66
N LYS A 71 11.38 10.54 21.32
CA LYS A 71 10.47 9.41 21.57
C LYS A 71 9.64 9.12 20.33
N LEU A 72 10.19 8.36 19.41
CA LEU A 72 9.41 7.75 18.33
C LEU A 72 8.68 6.52 18.86
N PRO A 73 7.44 6.27 18.41
CA PRO A 73 6.74 5.05 18.79
C PRO A 73 7.52 3.83 18.29
N VAL A 74 7.88 2.93 19.21
CA VAL A 74 8.64 1.69 18.97
C VAL A 74 7.80 0.62 18.24
N GLN A 75 6.54 0.92 17.90
CA GLN A 75 5.64 -0.10 17.37
C GLN A 75 5.98 -0.44 15.92
N TYR A 76 6.42 -1.68 15.72
CA TYR A 76 6.62 -2.30 14.42
C TYR A 76 5.41 -3.18 14.08
N GLY A 77 4.75 -2.91 12.95
CA GLY A 77 3.65 -3.72 12.44
C GLY A 77 2.26 -3.10 12.59
N VAL A 78 1.29 -3.73 11.94
CA VAL A 78 -0.12 -3.30 11.91
C VAL A 78 -0.89 -4.02 13.01
N LYS A 79 -1.62 -3.28 13.84
CA LYS A 79 -2.49 -3.82 14.89
C LYS A 79 -3.96 -3.70 14.50
N GLU A 80 -4.83 -4.42 15.21
CA GLU A 80 -6.29 -4.34 15.01
C GLU A 80 -6.81 -2.90 15.11
N LYS A 81 -6.30 -2.11 16.06
CA LYS A 81 -6.68 -0.69 16.21
C LYS A 81 -6.34 0.20 15.01
N ASP A 82 -5.43 -0.25 14.13
CA ASP A 82 -4.98 0.51 12.96
C ASP A 82 -5.82 0.16 11.70
N ILE A 83 -6.78 -0.77 11.83
CA ILE A 83 -7.56 -1.33 10.72
C ILE A 83 -9.06 -1.29 11.06
N ASP A 84 -9.89 -0.96 10.08
CA ASP A 84 -11.31 -1.26 10.14
C ASP A 84 -11.52 -2.77 9.86
N LEU A 85 -11.74 -3.56 10.93
CA LEU A 85 -11.89 -5.02 10.84
C LEU A 85 -13.11 -5.44 10.02
N LYS A 86 -14.16 -4.61 9.97
CA LYS A 86 -15.34 -4.89 9.16
C LYS A 86 -14.99 -4.81 7.67
N ARG A 87 -14.28 -3.76 7.27
CA ARG A 87 -13.79 -3.60 5.88
C ARG A 87 -12.82 -4.70 5.48
N LEU A 88 -11.75 -4.90 6.25
CA LEU A 88 -10.77 -5.92 5.93
C LEU A 88 -11.42 -7.30 5.89
N GLY A 89 -12.22 -7.66 6.90
CA GLY A 89 -12.90 -8.95 6.97
C GLY A 89 -13.83 -9.20 5.79
N SER A 90 -14.59 -8.20 5.35
CA SER A 90 -15.48 -8.34 4.17
C SER A 90 -14.71 -8.66 2.89
N ILE A 91 -13.52 -8.08 2.71
CA ILE A 91 -12.65 -8.36 1.56
C ILE A 91 -12.05 -9.77 1.65
N LEU A 92 -11.59 -10.18 2.83
CA LEU A 92 -11.05 -11.52 3.06
C LEU A 92 -12.12 -12.58 2.78
N TRP A 93 -13.33 -12.37 3.28
CA TRP A 93 -14.48 -13.24 3.06
C TRP A 93 -14.86 -13.30 1.57
N LEU A 94 -15.01 -12.14 0.90
CA LEU A 94 -15.35 -12.05 -0.52
C LEU A 94 -14.35 -12.81 -1.41
N ALA A 95 -13.06 -12.77 -1.04
CA ALA A 95 -12.01 -13.46 -1.79
C ALA A 95 -12.00 -14.99 -1.57
N GLN A 96 -12.43 -15.47 -0.40
CA GLN A 96 -12.41 -16.89 -0.03
C GLN A 96 -13.69 -17.64 -0.43
N GLU A 97 -14.87 -17.00 -0.32
CA GLU A 97 -16.16 -17.71 -0.38
C GLU A 97 -16.69 -18.01 -1.80
N ASN A 98 -15.84 -17.94 -2.83
CA ASN A 98 -16.19 -18.17 -4.24
C ASN A 98 -17.30 -17.28 -4.83
N GLU A 99 -17.77 -16.25 -4.12
CA GLU A 99 -18.82 -15.35 -4.63
C GLU A 99 -18.36 -14.63 -5.90
N VAL A 100 -17.09 -14.22 -5.95
CA VAL A 100 -16.48 -13.61 -7.13
C VAL A 100 -16.42 -14.57 -8.31
N GLN A 101 -16.23 -15.88 -8.08
CA GLN A 101 -16.15 -16.86 -9.18
C GLN A 101 -17.50 -17.13 -9.84
N ARG A 102 -18.61 -16.79 -9.16
CA ARG A 102 -19.99 -16.95 -9.67
C ARG A 102 -20.55 -15.68 -10.30
N PHE A 103 -19.85 -14.56 -10.21
CA PHE A 103 -20.35 -13.29 -10.70
C PHE A 103 -19.98 -13.11 -12.18
N ASP A 104 -20.99 -13.02 -13.04
CA ASP A 104 -20.83 -12.95 -14.50
C ASP A 104 -19.95 -11.76 -14.94
N GLU A 105 -20.00 -10.64 -14.20
CA GLU A 105 -19.17 -9.47 -14.48
C GLU A 105 -17.66 -9.69 -14.18
N LEU A 106 -17.29 -10.81 -13.54
CA LEU A 106 -15.91 -11.17 -13.20
C LEU A 106 -15.41 -12.42 -13.92
N LEU A 107 -16.11 -12.88 -14.96
CA LEU A 107 -15.68 -14.01 -15.78
C LEU A 107 -14.25 -13.84 -16.32
N LEU A 108 -13.81 -12.61 -16.58
CA LEU A 108 -12.45 -12.29 -17.04
C LEU A 108 -11.36 -12.39 -15.96
N LEU A 109 -11.78 -12.57 -14.70
CA LEU A 109 -10.92 -12.84 -13.54
C LEU A 109 -10.98 -14.31 -13.11
N LYS A 110 -11.76 -15.15 -13.81
CA LYS A 110 -11.82 -16.59 -13.57
C LYS A 110 -10.43 -17.21 -13.76
N GLY A 111 -10.03 -18.06 -12.82
CA GLY A 111 -8.71 -18.70 -12.78
C GLY A 111 -7.70 -18.00 -11.85
N LEU A 112 -8.00 -16.80 -11.36
CA LEU A 112 -7.22 -16.19 -10.28
C LEU A 112 -7.52 -16.90 -8.96
N GLY A 113 -6.47 -17.26 -8.23
CA GLY A 113 -6.60 -17.85 -6.90
C GLY A 113 -7.16 -16.84 -5.87
N PRO A 114 -7.74 -17.33 -4.76
CA PRO A 114 -8.35 -16.48 -3.74
C PRO A 114 -7.39 -15.42 -3.19
N ARG A 115 -6.10 -15.75 -3.04
CA ARG A 115 -5.09 -14.80 -2.55
C ARG A 115 -4.79 -13.67 -3.53
N THR A 116 -4.77 -13.98 -4.82
CA THR A 116 -4.58 -13.00 -5.90
C THR A 116 -5.81 -12.11 -6.03
N LEU A 117 -7.00 -12.72 -5.92
CA LEU A 117 -8.25 -11.99 -5.92
C LEU A 117 -8.36 -11.03 -4.73
N GLN A 118 -8.03 -11.47 -3.52
CA GLN A 118 -7.94 -10.60 -2.33
C GLN A 118 -7.04 -9.39 -2.59
N SER A 119 -5.87 -9.63 -3.17
CA SER A 119 -4.90 -8.58 -3.49
C SER A 119 -5.47 -7.59 -4.51
N LEU A 120 -6.14 -8.10 -5.55
CA LEU A 120 -6.81 -7.27 -6.56
C LEU A 120 -7.99 -6.49 -6.02
N ILE A 121 -8.76 -7.01 -5.06
CA ILE A 121 -9.85 -6.26 -4.43
C ILE A 121 -9.29 -5.04 -3.69
N LEU A 122 -8.25 -5.25 -2.87
CA LEU A 122 -7.58 -4.16 -2.14
C LEU A 122 -6.93 -3.14 -3.10
N VAL A 123 -6.28 -3.61 -4.17
CA VAL A 123 -5.68 -2.72 -5.18
C VAL A 123 -6.76 -1.96 -5.96
N SER A 124 -7.85 -2.63 -6.33
CA SER A 124 -8.97 -1.99 -7.02
C SER A 124 -9.56 -0.87 -6.15
N GLU A 125 -9.70 -1.09 -4.86
CA GLU A 125 -10.17 -0.06 -3.94
C GLU A 125 -9.21 1.14 -3.83
N VAL A 126 -7.90 0.93 -3.94
CA VAL A 126 -6.93 2.03 -4.03
C VAL A 126 -7.12 2.84 -5.33
N ILE A 127 -7.41 2.18 -6.45
CA ILE A 127 -7.52 2.81 -7.77
C ILE A 127 -8.89 3.48 -7.97
N HIS A 128 -9.96 2.85 -7.50
CA HIS A 128 -11.35 3.19 -7.83
C HIS A 128 -12.21 3.54 -6.61
N GLY A 129 -11.69 3.38 -5.39
CA GLY A 129 -12.40 3.70 -4.15
C GLY A 129 -12.54 5.21 -3.90
N THR A 130 -13.40 5.56 -2.95
CA THR A 130 -13.61 6.96 -2.54
C THR A 130 -12.58 7.40 -1.50
N ALA A 131 -12.38 8.70 -1.33
CA ALA A 131 -11.44 9.25 -0.34
C ALA A 131 -11.69 8.72 1.10
N SER A 132 -12.95 8.42 1.45
CA SER A 132 -13.33 7.84 2.75
C SER A 132 -12.67 6.49 3.05
N ARG A 133 -12.21 5.77 2.02
CA ARG A 133 -11.59 4.46 2.14
C ARG A 133 -10.19 4.51 2.74
N PHE A 134 -9.56 5.68 2.78
CA PHE A 134 -8.19 5.87 3.27
C PHE A 134 -8.10 6.28 4.74
N SER A 135 -9.20 6.16 5.52
CA SER A 135 -9.20 6.38 6.97
C SER A 135 -8.35 5.36 7.75
N ASP A 136 -8.22 4.15 7.22
CA ASP A 136 -7.50 3.02 7.81
C ASP A 136 -6.51 2.43 6.77
N PRO A 137 -5.51 3.21 6.33
CA PRO A 137 -4.65 2.85 5.21
C PRO A 137 -3.78 1.61 5.48
N ALA A 138 -3.62 1.23 6.76
CA ALA A 138 -2.86 0.05 7.14
C ALA A 138 -3.46 -1.25 6.57
N ARG A 139 -4.77 -1.29 6.28
CA ARG A 139 -5.40 -2.47 5.67
C ARG A 139 -4.82 -2.82 4.30
N PHE A 140 -4.34 -1.84 3.52
CA PHE A 140 -3.79 -2.10 2.19
C PHE A 140 -2.47 -2.88 2.24
N SER A 141 -1.80 -2.92 3.40
CA SER A 141 -0.66 -3.82 3.62
C SER A 141 -1.05 -5.31 3.52
N PHE A 142 -2.33 -5.66 3.65
CA PHE A 142 -2.82 -7.04 3.52
C PHE A 142 -2.93 -7.51 2.06
N ALA A 143 -2.77 -6.60 1.09
CA ALA A 143 -2.70 -6.98 -0.31
C ALA A 143 -1.42 -7.78 -0.58
N HIS A 144 -0.28 -7.27 -0.11
CA HIS A 144 1.03 -7.81 -0.48
C HIS A 144 2.01 -7.97 0.68
N GLY A 145 1.54 -7.86 1.92
CA GLY A 145 2.37 -8.00 3.10
C GLY A 145 3.43 -6.90 3.21
N SER A 146 4.54 -7.24 3.84
CA SER A 146 5.64 -6.32 4.09
C SER A 146 7.00 -7.01 3.99
N LYS A 147 8.00 -6.26 3.52
CA LYS A 147 9.40 -6.72 3.54
C LYS A 147 9.89 -7.07 4.94
N GLY A 148 9.31 -6.47 5.98
CA GLY A 148 9.61 -6.75 7.37
C GLY A 148 8.86 -7.96 7.94
N GLY A 149 7.95 -8.56 7.17
CA GLY A 149 7.12 -9.69 7.61
C GLY A 149 5.91 -9.31 8.47
N ASN A 150 5.62 -8.02 8.64
CA ASN A 150 4.45 -7.52 9.39
C ASN A 150 3.59 -6.65 8.47
N PRO A 151 2.36 -7.05 8.10
CA PRO A 151 1.56 -8.12 8.70
C PRO A 151 2.04 -9.56 8.40
N PHE A 152 2.55 -9.83 7.21
CA PHE A 152 3.13 -11.12 6.80
C PHE A 152 4.17 -10.90 5.69
N PRO A 153 5.02 -11.90 5.35
CA PRO A 153 6.00 -11.81 4.28
C PRO A 153 5.39 -11.49 2.90
N VAL A 154 6.13 -10.82 2.04
CA VAL A 154 5.64 -10.46 0.70
C VAL A 154 5.40 -11.72 -0.14
N PRO A 155 4.16 -12.03 -0.57
CA PRO A 155 3.87 -13.21 -1.38
C PRO A 155 4.24 -12.94 -2.84
N THR A 156 5.52 -13.13 -3.21
CA THR A 156 6.04 -12.66 -4.50
C THR A 156 5.29 -13.24 -5.71
N LYS A 157 4.85 -14.50 -5.66
CA LYS A 157 4.09 -15.12 -6.75
C LYS A 157 2.74 -14.44 -6.98
N VAL A 158 2.05 -14.12 -5.89
CA VAL A 158 0.76 -13.40 -5.93
C VAL A 158 0.99 -11.98 -6.44
N TYR A 159 2.05 -11.33 -5.97
CA TYR A 159 2.44 -10.00 -6.42
C TYR A 159 2.66 -9.95 -7.94
N ASP A 160 3.41 -10.91 -8.49
CA ASP A 160 3.66 -11.02 -9.93
C ASP A 160 2.36 -11.27 -10.70
N GLU A 161 1.48 -12.13 -10.20
CA GLU A 161 0.19 -12.42 -10.84
C GLU A 161 -0.74 -11.18 -10.87
N VAL A 162 -0.76 -10.39 -9.79
CA VAL A 162 -1.48 -9.11 -9.72
C VAL A 162 -0.92 -8.13 -10.74
N ILE A 163 0.40 -7.94 -10.80
CA ILE A 163 1.06 -7.06 -11.76
C ILE A 163 0.73 -7.47 -13.20
N VAL A 164 0.86 -8.76 -13.52
CA VAL A 164 0.56 -9.28 -14.86
C VAL A 164 -0.91 -9.07 -15.21
N THR A 165 -1.81 -9.26 -14.25
CA THR A 165 -3.25 -9.06 -14.44
C THR A 165 -3.59 -7.61 -14.74
N LEU A 166 -3.07 -6.67 -13.95
CA LEU A 166 -3.27 -5.23 -14.15
C LEU A 166 -2.64 -4.75 -15.46
N LYS A 167 -1.41 -5.19 -15.77
CA LYS A 167 -0.73 -4.84 -17.02
C LYS A 167 -1.55 -5.29 -18.22
N LYS A 168 -2.00 -6.55 -18.25
CA LYS A 168 -2.85 -7.07 -19.33
C LYS A 168 -4.16 -6.29 -19.46
N SER A 169 -4.77 -5.92 -18.33
CA SER A 169 -5.99 -5.12 -18.31
C SER A 169 -5.79 -3.74 -18.95
N VAL A 170 -4.70 -3.04 -18.59
CA VAL A 170 -4.36 -1.72 -19.14
C VAL A 170 -4.01 -1.80 -20.63
N GLU A 171 -3.17 -2.76 -21.04
CA GLU A 171 -2.78 -2.88 -22.45
C GLU A 171 -3.98 -3.20 -23.36
N ARG A 172 -4.91 -4.03 -22.90
CA ARG A 172 -6.16 -4.30 -23.63
C ARG A 172 -7.09 -3.10 -23.68
N ALA A 173 -7.22 -2.37 -22.58
CA ALA A 173 -8.04 -1.15 -22.54
C ALA A 173 -7.56 -0.09 -23.54
N LYS A 174 -6.25 0.00 -23.82
CA LYS A 174 -5.68 0.93 -24.82
C LYS A 174 -6.14 0.65 -26.25
N ILE A 175 -6.50 -0.60 -26.57
CA ILE A 175 -7.01 -0.99 -27.90
C ILE A 175 -8.54 -1.12 -27.94
N GLY A 176 -9.23 -0.58 -26.93
CA GLY A 176 -10.69 -0.58 -26.83
C GLY A 176 -11.30 -1.76 -26.07
N GLU A 177 -10.50 -2.75 -25.69
CA GLU A 177 -10.96 -3.91 -24.89
C GLU A 177 -10.97 -3.57 -23.39
N THR A 178 -12.02 -2.91 -22.91
CA THR A 178 -12.09 -2.41 -21.52
C THR A 178 -12.67 -3.40 -20.51
N ASP A 179 -13.20 -4.53 -20.94
CA ASP A 179 -13.99 -5.43 -20.09
C ASP A 179 -13.22 -5.90 -18.85
N LYS A 180 -11.93 -6.22 -19.00
CA LYS A 180 -11.10 -6.65 -17.86
C LYS A 180 -10.82 -5.51 -16.88
N ASN A 181 -10.74 -4.28 -17.36
CA ASN A 181 -10.57 -3.10 -16.51
C ASN A 181 -11.87 -2.83 -15.73
N GLN A 182 -13.01 -2.93 -16.41
CA GLN A 182 -14.31 -2.84 -15.78
C GLN A 182 -14.50 -3.93 -14.71
N ALA A 183 -14.14 -5.19 -15.00
CA ALA A 183 -14.18 -6.27 -14.02
C ALA A 183 -13.32 -5.97 -12.78
N ILE A 184 -12.12 -5.41 -12.95
CA ILE A 184 -11.29 -4.99 -11.81
C ILE A 184 -11.99 -3.90 -11.01
N LYS A 185 -12.55 -2.85 -11.66
CA LYS A 185 -13.32 -1.80 -10.99
C LYS A 185 -14.49 -2.36 -10.18
N LYS A 186 -15.20 -3.35 -10.72
CA LYS A 186 -16.33 -4.02 -10.04
C LYS A 186 -15.95 -4.70 -8.72
N LEU A 187 -14.69 -5.10 -8.54
CA LEU A 187 -14.23 -5.67 -7.26
C LEU A 187 -14.44 -4.72 -6.08
N THR A 188 -14.25 -3.41 -6.27
CA THR A 188 -14.49 -2.42 -5.22
C THR A 188 -15.97 -2.29 -4.88
N GLU A 189 -16.84 -2.31 -5.89
CA GLU A 189 -18.30 -2.25 -5.69
C GLU A 189 -18.78 -3.48 -4.91
N LEU A 190 -18.25 -4.67 -5.21
CA LEU A 190 -18.58 -5.90 -4.48
C LEU A 190 -18.05 -5.88 -3.05
N ALA A 191 -16.82 -5.40 -2.83
CA ALA A 191 -16.27 -5.26 -1.48
C ALA A 191 -17.16 -4.35 -0.61
N GLN A 192 -17.64 -3.24 -1.17
CA GLN A 192 -18.56 -2.33 -0.47
C GLN A 192 -19.90 -2.98 -0.15
N LYS A 193 -20.47 -3.75 -1.09
CA LYS A 193 -21.72 -4.50 -0.84
C LYS A 193 -21.55 -5.59 0.21
N ALA A 194 -20.42 -6.31 0.18
CA ALA A 194 -20.09 -7.31 1.19
C ALA A 194 -19.93 -6.66 2.56
N GLU A 195 -19.29 -5.49 2.64
CA GLU A 195 -19.11 -4.70 3.86
C GLU A 195 -20.45 -4.40 4.55
N GLU A 196 -21.51 -4.00 3.84
CA GLU A 196 -22.79 -3.58 4.43
C GLU A 196 -23.32 -4.58 5.48
N ASN A 197 -23.35 -5.87 5.12
CA ASN A 197 -23.90 -6.95 5.96
C ASN A 197 -22.81 -7.75 6.70
N PHE A 198 -21.55 -7.36 6.60
CA PHE A 198 -20.45 -8.08 7.24
C PHE A 198 -20.39 -7.81 8.75
N THR A 199 -20.27 -8.88 9.52
CA THR A 199 -20.01 -8.80 10.97
C THR A 199 -18.57 -9.25 11.23
N PRO A 200 -17.67 -8.37 11.70
CA PRO A 200 -16.29 -8.73 11.94
C PRO A 200 -16.19 -9.75 13.09
N ASN A 201 -15.28 -10.71 12.91
CA ASN A 201 -14.77 -11.51 14.00
C ASN A 201 -13.42 -10.91 14.46
N ASN A 202 -13.14 -10.94 15.76
CA ASN A 202 -11.89 -10.39 16.32
C ASN A 202 -10.76 -11.43 16.21
N ASN A 203 -10.58 -12.04 15.04
CA ASN A 203 -9.60 -13.12 14.83
C ASN A 203 -8.49 -12.73 13.83
N LEU A 204 -8.04 -11.47 13.88
CA LEU A 204 -6.96 -11.01 13.01
C LEU A 204 -5.67 -11.80 13.26
N GLU A 205 -5.37 -12.10 14.53
CA GLU A 205 -4.17 -12.84 14.90
C GLU A 205 -4.14 -14.26 14.30
N GLY A 206 -5.26 -14.99 14.35
CA GLY A 206 -5.37 -16.30 13.71
C GLY A 206 -5.18 -16.25 12.19
N TYR A 207 -5.74 -15.22 11.53
CA TYR A 207 -5.49 -14.99 10.10
C TYR A 207 -4.01 -14.74 9.81
N LEU A 208 -3.34 -13.90 10.61
CA LEU A 208 -1.90 -13.62 10.44
C LEU A 208 -1.04 -14.86 10.66
N GLN A 209 -1.38 -15.70 11.64
CA GLN A 209 -0.69 -16.99 11.87
C GLN A 209 -0.81 -17.89 10.64
N GLN A 210 -2.01 -17.98 10.04
CA GLN A 210 -2.23 -18.77 8.83
C GLN A 210 -1.47 -18.21 7.62
N GLU A 211 -1.47 -16.89 7.41
CA GLU A 211 -0.70 -16.23 6.34
C GLU A 211 0.79 -16.53 6.49
N ASN A 212 1.33 -16.43 7.70
CA ASN A 212 2.73 -16.75 7.97
C ASN A 212 3.04 -18.24 7.75
N ALA A 213 2.20 -19.15 8.23
CA ALA A 213 2.39 -20.60 8.07
C ALA A 213 2.32 -21.06 6.60
N THR A 214 1.59 -20.33 5.76
CA THR A 214 1.40 -20.67 4.35
C THR A 214 2.22 -19.80 3.38
N ALA A 215 2.96 -18.81 3.90
CA ALA A 215 3.70 -17.83 3.10
C ALA A 215 4.62 -18.48 2.06
N TRP A 216 5.30 -19.58 2.40
CA TRP A 216 6.20 -20.31 1.51
C TRP A 216 5.52 -20.79 0.21
N LYS A 217 4.22 -21.15 0.26
CA LYS A 217 3.46 -21.59 -0.92
C LYS A 217 3.44 -20.50 -2.00
N TYR A 218 3.32 -19.25 -1.56
CA TYR A 218 3.20 -18.06 -2.40
C TYR A 218 4.54 -17.33 -2.63
N GLY A 219 5.67 -17.93 -2.28
CA GLY A 219 6.98 -17.29 -2.39
C GLY A 219 7.18 -16.17 -1.38
N GLY A 220 6.61 -16.30 -0.18
CA GLY A 220 6.74 -15.34 0.91
C GLY A 220 8.18 -14.89 1.11
N ARG A 221 8.45 -13.59 1.07
CA ARG A 221 9.80 -13.03 1.16
C ARG A 221 9.87 -11.88 2.14
N THR A 222 10.89 -11.91 2.99
CA THR A 222 11.26 -10.81 3.88
C THR A 222 12.68 -10.35 3.59
N ILE A 223 13.15 -9.34 4.32
CA ILE A 223 14.57 -8.94 4.33
C ILE A 223 15.52 -10.08 4.74
N LYS A 224 15.03 -11.10 5.46
CA LYS A 224 15.81 -12.26 5.89
C LYS A 224 15.87 -13.38 4.84
N GLY A 225 15.10 -13.28 3.75
CA GLY A 225 15.04 -14.28 2.70
C GLY A 225 13.64 -14.84 2.46
N PHE A 226 13.57 -15.98 1.77
CA PHE A 226 12.33 -16.68 1.47
C PHE A 226 11.82 -17.45 2.69
N ALA A 227 10.50 -17.45 2.87
CA ALA A 227 9.79 -18.27 3.85
C ALA A 227 9.95 -19.75 3.51
N GLN A 228 10.25 -20.55 4.53
CA GLN A 228 10.40 -21.99 4.43
C GLN A 228 9.14 -22.69 4.97
N PRO A 229 8.83 -23.91 4.50
CA PRO A 229 7.83 -24.76 5.14
C PRO A 229 8.22 -25.04 6.58
N ALA A 230 7.24 -25.16 7.48
CA ALA A 230 7.51 -25.66 8.83
C ALA A 230 8.06 -27.09 8.73
N GLU A 231 9.18 -27.36 9.40
CA GLU A 231 9.72 -28.71 9.53
C GLU A 231 8.68 -29.60 10.21
N LYS A 232 8.45 -30.80 9.67
CA LYS A 232 7.59 -31.79 10.35
C LYS A 232 8.23 -32.07 11.72
N PRO A 233 7.46 -32.16 12.81
CA PRO A 233 8.02 -32.63 14.06
C PRO A 233 8.60 -34.02 13.82
N GLU A 234 9.88 -34.21 14.16
CA GLU A 234 10.49 -35.52 14.21
C GLU A 234 9.61 -36.38 15.12
N MET A 235 8.94 -37.39 14.55
CA MET A 235 8.34 -38.44 15.36
C MET A 235 9.51 -39.15 16.03
N GLY A 236 9.77 -38.77 17.29
CA GLY A 236 10.71 -39.49 18.14
C GLY A 236 10.31 -40.96 18.12
N GLY A 237 11.14 -41.78 17.50
CA GLY A 237 11.07 -43.22 17.63
C GLY A 237 11.33 -43.55 19.09
N SER A 238 10.27 -43.81 19.84
CA SER A 238 10.38 -44.58 21.08
C SER A 238 10.56 -46.05 20.66
N GLU A 239 11.80 -46.44 20.41
CA GLU A 239 12.22 -47.82 20.65
C GLU A 239 12.52 -47.94 22.15
N GLY A 240 11.77 -48.79 22.83
CA GLY A 240 11.86 -49.08 24.27
C GLY A 240 10.70 -49.95 24.70
#